data_AF-A0A2I8EFL5-F1
#
_entry.id   AF-A0A2I8EFL5-F1
#
_cell.length_a   1.000
_cell.length_b   1.000
_cell.length_c   1.000
_cell.angle_alpha   90.00
_cell.angle_beta   90.00
_cell.angle_gamma   90.00
#
_symmetry.space_group_name_H-M   'P 1'
#
loop_
_entity.id
_entity.type
_entity.pdbx_description
1 polymer ?
#
loop_
_entity_poly.entity_id
_entity_poly.type
_entity_poly.pdbx_seq_one_letter_code
_entity_poly.pdbx_strand_id
1 'polypeptide(L)'
;MAGILIIAHAPFASALRECVSHIYGGLPARIGVIDVSADCDPAQVVAFAHAEIDRLREENGALVLTDMFGATPANIACRLASIPDVRVLAGVNLPMLVRAVCYRATPLDVLVDKALAGATKGVQAVGPATPAVAACAVANTDDCLPVASPEKVLAESCKAASDTGCSGTAS
;
A
#
# COMPACT_ATOMS: atom_id res chain seq x y z
N MET A 1 0.03 13.18 -6.70
CA MET A 1 0.75 12.12 -5.93
C MET A 1 0.87 10.90 -6.81
N ALA A 2 1.92 10.07 -6.66
CA ALA A 2 2.03 8.84 -7.43
C ALA A 2 0.90 7.87 -7.10
N GLY A 3 0.26 7.29 -8.12
CA GLY A 3 -0.70 6.21 -7.96
C GLY A 3 0.00 4.90 -7.57
N ILE A 4 -0.68 4.02 -6.83
CA ILE A 4 -0.15 2.70 -6.47
C ILE A 4 -1.11 1.63 -6.99
N LEU A 5 -0.60 0.70 -7.80
CA LEU A 5 -1.36 -0.45 -8.29
C LEU A 5 -0.70 -1.74 -7.79
N ILE A 6 -1.46 -2.60 -7.12
CA ILE A 6 -0.99 -3.90 -6.67
C ILE A 6 -1.56 -4.99 -7.57
N ILE A 7 -0.71 -5.79 -8.20
CA ILE A 7 -1.09 -6.90 -9.07
C ILE A 7 -0.48 -8.18 -8.50
N ALA A 8 -1.31 -9.06 -7.95
CA ALA A 8 -0.85 -10.29 -7.31
C ALA A 8 -1.86 -11.43 -7.55
N HIS A 9 -1.50 -12.65 -7.21
CA HIS A 9 -2.47 -13.75 -7.23
C HIS A 9 -3.63 -13.46 -6.29
N ALA A 10 -4.83 -13.87 -6.69
CA ALA A 10 -6.01 -13.73 -5.85
C ALA A 10 -5.88 -14.56 -4.55
N PRO A 11 -6.29 -14.03 -3.37
CA PRO A 11 -6.79 -12.68 -3.07
C PRO A 11 -5.72 -11.76 -2.43
N PHE A 12 -4.44 -11.95 -2.77
CA PHE A 12 -3.33 -11.31 -2.06
C PHE A 12 -3.25 -9.79 -2.30
N ALA A 13 -3.60 -9.30 -3.49
CA ALA A 13 -3.56 -7.86 -3.78
C ALA A 13 -4.60 -7.12 -2.93
N SER A 14 -5.83 -7.63 -2.88
CA SER A 14 -6.89 -7.07 -2.03
C SER A 14 -6.55 -7.13 -0.55
N ALA A 15 -5.98 -8.24 -0.07
CA ALA A 15 -5.56 -8.38 1.32
C ALA A 15 -4.53 -7.30 1.73
N LEU A 16 -3.53 -7.03 0.87
CA LEU A 16 -2.54 -5.98 1.12
C LEU A 16 -3.18 -4.58 1.19
N ARG A 17 -4.15 -4.28 0.32
CA ARG A 17 -4.90 -3.02 0.34
C ARG A 17 -5.72 -2.87 1.61
N GLU A 18 -6.35 -3.94 2.08
CA GLU A 18 -7.08 -3.95 3.35
C GLU A 18 -6.16 -3.71 4.54
N CYS A 19 -4.98 -4.33 4.57
CA CYS A 19 -3.98 -4.06 5.60
C CYS A 19 -3.58 -2.58 5.63
N VAL A 20 -3.35 -1.96 4.47
CA VAL A 20 -3.06 -0.52 4.39
C VAL A 20 -4.23 0.30 4.90
N SER A 21 -5.45 -0.01 4.46
CA SER A 21 -6.65 0.70 4.93
C SER A 21 -6.78 0.64 6.46
N HIS A 22 -6.49 -0.51 7.07
CA HIS A 22 -6.48 -0.66 8.51
C HIS A 22 -5.39 0.21 9.16
N ILE A 23 -4.15 0.15 8.68
CA ILE A 23 -3.03 0.93 9.23
C ILE A 23 -3.29 2.44 9.22
N TYR A 24 -3.92 2.96 8.14
CA TYR A 24 -4.17 4.38 7.97
C TYR A 24 -5.56 4.84 8.45
N GLY A 25 -6.39 3.95 9.02
CA GLY A 25 -7.75 4.29 9.47
C GLY A 25 -8.73 4.60 8.32
N GLY A 26 -8.41 4.15 7.11
CA GLY A 26 -9.14 4.41 5.87
C GLY A 26 -8.23 4.17 4.67
N LEU A 27 -8.84 3.93 3.50
CA LEU A 27 -8.07 3.66 2.28
C LEU A 27 -7.50 4.97 1.72
N PRO A 28 -6.17 5.13 1.63
CA PRO A 28 -5.59 6.27 0.95
C PRO A 28 -6.03 6.32 -0.52
N ALA A 29 -6.27 7.53 -1.03
CA ALA A 29 -6.65 7.73 -2.42
C ALA A 29 -5.61 7.15 -3.39
N ARG A 30 -6.07 6.72 -4.57
CA ARG A 30 -5.24 6.23 -5.68
C ARG A 30 -4.41 4.99 -5.35
N ILE A 31 -5.02 4.08 -4.58
CA ILE A 31 -4.53 2.70 -4.42
C ILE A 31 -5.52 1.77 -5.11
N GLY A 32 -5.08 1.10 -6.17
CA GLY A 32 -5.83 0.06 -6.89
C GLY A 32 -5.24 -1.32 -6.66
N VAL A 33 -6.05 -2.34 -6.90
CA VAL A 33 -5.66 -3.76 -6.79
C VAL A 33 -6.20 -4.56 -7.96
N ILE A 34 -5.44 -5.56 -8.38
CA ILE A 34 -5.84 -6.57 -9.34
C ILE A 34 -5.45 -7.92 -8.76
N ASP A 35 -6.47 -8.70 -8.39
CA ASP A 35 -6.31 -10.09 -8.00
C ASP A 35 -6.40 -10.96 -9.25
N VAL A 36 -5.27 -11.58 -9.59
CA VAL A 36 -5.14 -12.45 -10.75
C VAL A 36 -5.54 -13.86 -10.36
N SER A 37 -6.68 -14.32 -10.88
CA SER A 37 -7.13 -15.71 -10.73
C SER A 37 -6.38 -16.64 -11.68
N ALA A 38 -6.29 -17.93 -11.33
CA ALA A 38 -5.66 -18.95 -12.18
C ALA A 38 -6.33 -19.08 -13.56
N ASP A 39 -7.65 -18.89 -13.62
CA ASP A 39 -8.45 -19.04 -14.84
C ASP A 39 -8.62 -17.73 -15.62
N CYS A 40 -7.91 -16.66 -15.23
CA CYS A 40 -8.03 -15.38 -15.91
C CYS A 40 -7.46 -15.43 -17.33
N ASP A 41 -8.00 -14.61 -18.23
CA ASP A 41 -7.37 -14.31 -19.51
C ASP A 41 -6.33 -13.20 -19.31
N PRO A 42 -5.01 -13.47 -19.44
CA PRO A 42 -3.99 -12.47 -19.19
C PRO A 42 -4.10 -11.24 -20.11
N ALA A 43 -4.62 -11.40 -21.34
CA ALA A 43 -4.78 -10.26 -22.24
C ALA A 43 -5.82 -9.27 -21.73
N GLN A 44 -6.93 -9.78 -21.19
CA GLN A 44 -7.96 -8.95 -20.56
C GLN A 44 -7.45 -8.28 -19.30
N VAL A 45 -6.70 -9.01 -18.46
CA VAL A 45 -6.12 -8.44 -17.24
C VAL A 45 -5.09 -7.36 -17.55
N VAL A 46 -4.28 -7.52 -18.60
CA VAL A 46 -3.37 -6.47 -19.07
C VAL A 46 -4.15 -5.22 -19.48
N ALA A 47 -5.20 -5.38 -20.31
CA ALA A 47 -6.02 -4.25 -20.73
C ALA A 47 -6.67 -3.52 -19.54
N PHE A 48 -7.16 -4.28 -18.56
CA PHE A 48 -7.69 -3.74 -17.32
C PHE A 48 -6.61 -3.00 -16.51
N ALA A 49 -5.41 -3.57 -16.40
CA ALA A 49 -4.30 -2.95 -15.69
C ALA A 49 -3.82 -1.65 -16.35
N HIS A 50 -3.85 -1.54 -17.68
CA HIS A 50 -3.60 -0.28 -18.39
C HIS A 50 -4.63 0.78 -18.03
N ALA A 51 -5.93 0.45 -18.09
CA ALA A 51 -6.99 1.37 -17.72
C ALA A 51 -6.89 1.82 -16.25
N GLU A 52 -6.48 0.91 -15.38
CA GLU A 52 -6.30 1.21 -13.96
C GLU A 52 -5.10 2.13 -13.71
N ILE A 53 -4.00 1.97 -14.45
CA ILE A 53 -2.89 2.92 -14.42
C ILE A 53 -3.33 4.30 -14.89
N ASP A 54 -4.10 4.39 -15.99
CA ASP A 54 -4.60 5.68 -16.48
C ASP A 54 -5.53 6.36 -15.46
N ARG A 55 -6.31 5.59 -14.71
CA ARG A 55 -7.19 6.09 -13.64
C ARG A 55 -6.42 6.54 -12.40
N LEU A 56 -5.34 5.84 -12.04
CA LEU A 56 -4.59 6.05 -10.80
C LEU A 56 -3.50 7.11 -10.94
N ARG A 57 -2.84 7.17 -12.10
CA ARG A 57 -1.67 8.03 -12.30
C ARG A 57 -2.07 9.49 -12.47
N GLU A 58 -1.21 10.36 -11.97
CA GLU A 58 -1.23 11.81 -12.23
C GLU A 58 0.17 12.24 -12.68
N GLU A 59 0.53 13.51 -12.50
CA GLU A 59 1.83 14.08 -12.87
C GLU A 59 3.03 13.40 -12.21
N ASN A 60 2.86 12.81 -11.02
CA ASN A 60 3.94 12.10 -10.30
C ASN A 60 4.11 10.62 -10.75
N GLY A 61 3.37 10.17 -11.76
CA GLY A 61 3.45 8.80 -12.27
C GLY A 61 2.74 7.76 -11.41
N ALA A 62 3.14 6.49 -11.56
CA ALA A 62 2.60 5.36 -10.81
C ALA A 62 3.64 4.31 -10.44
N LEU A 63 3.43 3.68 -9.28
CA LEU A 63 4.19 2.53 -8.81
C LEU A 63 3.32 1.27 -8.87
N VAL A 64 3.76 0.29 -9.64
CA VAL A 64 3.15 -1.04 -9.71
C VAL A 64 3.91 -1.98 -8.78
N LEU A 65 3.19 -2.71 -7.95
CA LEU A 65 3.73 -3.69 -7.01
C LEU A 65 3.19 -5.08 -7.36
N THR A 66 4.06 -6.08 -7.43
CA THR A 66 3.66 -7.47 -7.68
C THR A 66 4.28 -8.43 -6.67
N ASP A 67 3.64 -9.57 -6.47
CA ASP A 67 3.95 -10.53 -5.42
C ASP A 67 5.26 -11.27 -5.65
N MET A 68 5.43 -11.91 -6.81
CA MET A 68 6.63 -12.67 -7.13
C MET A 68 7.03 -12.53 -8.59
N PHE A 69 8.32 -12.38 -8.84
CA PHE A 69 8.87 -12.37 -10.19
C PHE A 69 8.71 -13.75 -10.84
N GLY A 70 8.44 -13.77 -12.15
CA GLY A 70 8.29 -15.01 -12.93
C GLY A 70 6.89 -15.64 -12.90
N ALA A 71 5.91 -15.02 -12.26
CA ALA A 71 4.52 -15.46 -12.28
C ALA A 71 3.63 -14.62 -13.20
N THR A 72 2.40 -15.09 -13.46
CA THR A 72 1.41 -14.38 -14.30
C THR A 72 1.18 -12.92 -13.86
N PRO A 73 1.01 -12.59 -12.57
CA PRO A 73 0.90 -11.20 -12.12
C PRO A 73 2.11 -10.34 -12.50
N ALA A 74 3.33 -10.85 -12.31
CA ALA A 74 4.55 -10.13 -12.66
C ALA A 74 4.70 -9.95 -14.18
N ASN A 75 4.31 -10.94 -14.98
CA ASN A 75 4.31 -10.81 -16.44
C ASN A 75 3.34 -9.72 -16.91
N ILE A 76 2.17 -9.61 -16.29
CA ILE A 76 1.19 -8.53 -16.54
C ILE A 76 1.81 -7.18 -16.13
N ALA A 77 2.34 -7.09 -14.91
CA ALA A 77 2.96 -5.88 -14.39
C ALA A 77 4.15 -5.40 -15.25
N CYS A 78 4.98 -6.32 -15.76
CA CYS A 78 6.10 -5.99 -16.63
C CYS A 78 5.67 -5.29 -17.92
N ARG A 79 4.46 -5.59 -18.45
CA ARG A 79 3.94 -4.87 -19.63
C ARG A 79 3.64 -3.41 -19.34
N LEU A 80 3.35 -3.06 -18.09
CA LEU A 80 3.11 -1.69 -17.66
C LEU A 80 4.43 -0.90 -17.51
N ALA A 81 5.58 -1.58 -17.40
CA ALA A 81 6.88 -0.93 -17.24
C ALA A 81 7.31 -0.10 -18.46
N SER A 82 6.73 -0.35 -19.64
CA SER A 82 7.00 0.44 -20.84
C SER A 82 6.21 1.76 -20.87
N ILE A 83 5.26 1.96 -19.96
CA ILE A 83 4.50 3.21 -19.86
C ILE A 83 5.41 4.28 -19.24
N PRO A 84 5.50 5.49 -19.81
CA PRO A 84 6.23 6.59 -19.21
C PRO A 84 5.77 6.85 -17.77
N ASP A 85 6.70 7.19 -16.89
CA ASP A 85 6.42 7.50 -15.48
C ASP A 85 5.72 6.37 -14.71
N VAL A 86 5.93 5.12 -15.15
CA VAL A 86 5.59 3.92 -14.40
C VAL A 86 6.86 3.22 -13.93
N ARG A 87 6.84 2.73 -12.70
CA ARG A 87 7.87 1.84 -12.14
C ARG A 87 7.21 0.58 -11.61
N VAL A 88 7.86 -0.57 -11.77
CA VAL A 88 7.33 -1.86 -11.34
C VAL A 88 8.32 -2.51 -10.38
N LEU A 89 7.82 -2.96 -9.22
CA LEU A 89 8.59 -3.70 -8.22
C LEU A 89 7.91 -5.04 -7.92
N ALA A 90 8.70 -6.10 -7.83
CA ALA A 90 8.26 -7.43 -7.43
C ALA A 90 8.68 -7.76 -5.99
N GLY A 91 8.05 -8.76 -5.38
CA GLY A 91 8.33 -9.14 -4.00
C GLY A 91 7.60 -8.26 -2.99
N VAL A 92 6.39 -7.78 -3.31
CA VAL A 92 5.67 -6.87 -2.43
C VAL A 92 5.43 -7.51 -1.06
N ASN A 93 5.75 -6.75 -0.02
CA ASN A 93 5.41 -7.06 1.35
C ASN A 93 4.81 -5.81 2.03
N LEU A 94 4.24 -5.99 3.21
CA LEU A 94 3.57 -4.89 3.90
C LEU A 94 4.52 -3.71 4.23
N PRO A 95 5.77 -3.92 4.70
CA PRO A 95 6.73 -2.83 4.89
C PRO A 95 7.04 -2.01 3.62
N MET A 96 7.19 -2.68 2.47
CA MET A 96 7.35 -2.03 1.16
C MET A 96 6.17 -1.12 0.86
N LEU A 97 4.95 -1.66 1.00
CA LEU A 97 3.72 -0.97 0.67
C LEU A 97 3.46 0.23 1.60
N VAL A 98 3.70 0.09 2.90
CA VAL A 98 3.59 1.20 3.87
C VAL A 98 4.57 2.33 3.52
N ARG A 99 5.82 2.00 3.16
CA ARG A 99 6.78 3.00 2.68
C ARG A 99 6.32 3.64 1.37
N ALA A 100 5.82 2.86 0.42
CA ALA A 100 5.32 3.40 -0.84
C ALA A 100 4.19 4.41 -0.60
N VAL A 101 3.22 4.09 0.26
CA VAL A 101 2.11 4.99 0.61
C VAL A 101 2.60 6.26 1.32
N CYS A 102 3.58 6.13 2.21
CA CYS A 102 4.16 7.24 2.97
C CYS A 102 4.91 8.24 2.08
N TYR A 103 5.69 7.75 1.10
CA TYR A 103 6.55 8.58 0.25
C TYR A 103 5.96 8.89 -1.13
N ARG A 104 4.67 8.58 -1.39
CA ARG A 104 4.03 8.74 -2.71
C ARG A 104 3.95 10.18 -3.26
N ALA A 105 4.31 11.19 -2.46
CA ALA A 105 4.42 12.58 -2.90
C ALA A 105 5.83 12.95 -3.41
N THR A 106 6.84 12.11 -3.15
CA THR A 106 8.21 12.32 -3.61
C THR A 106 8.37 11.98 -5.10
N PRO A 107 9.49 12.39 -5.75
CA PRO A 107 9.80 11.95 -7.11
C PRO A 107 9.80 10.42 -7.24
N LEU A 108 9.40 9.92 -8.41
CA LEU A 108 9.12 8.49 -8.61
C LEU A 108 10.33 7.58 -8.33
N ASP A 109 11.54 8.02 -8.67
CA ASP A 109 12.76 7.25 -8.38
C ASP A 109 13.08 7.21 -6.87
N VAL A 110 12.84 8.31 -6.15
CA VAL A 110 12.97 8.35 -4.68
C VAL A 110 11.94 7.43 -4.03
N LEU A 111 10.71 7.43 -4.54
CA LEU A 111 9.64 6.53 -4.08
C LEU A 111 10.06 5.05 -4.23
N VAL A 112 10.65 4.68 -5.37
CA VAL A 112 11.18 3.33 -5.62
C VAL A 112 12.24 2.96 -4.56
N ASP A 113 13.22 3.84 -4.31
CA ASP A 113 14.27 3.59 -3.33
C ASP A 113 13.71 3.39 -1.91
N LYS A 114 12.73 4.22 -1.52
CA LYS A 114 12.07 4.10 -0.21
C LYS A 114 11.25 2.82 -0.09
N ALA A 115 10.55 2.42 -1.16
CA ALA A 115 9.81 1.16 -1.19
C ALA A 115 10.75 -0.04 -1.06
N LEU A 116 11.83 -0.10 -1.85
CA LEU A 116 12.84 -1.17 -1.78
C LEU A 116 13.55 -1.23 -0.43
N ALA A 117 13.88 -0.08 0.16
CA ALA A 117 14.42 -0.02 1.51
C ALA A 117 13.43 -0.54 2.56
N GLY A 118 12.14 -0.23 2.41
CA GLY A 118 11.06 -0.80 3.24
C GLY A 118 10.98 -2.31 3.11
N ALA A 119 11.00 -2.81 1.88
CA ALA A 119 10.91 -4.22 1.56
C ALA A 119 12.01 -5.04 2.24
N THR A 120 13.26 -4.59 2.08
CA THR A 120 14.45 -5.30 2.55
C THR A 120 14.65 -5.18 4.06
N LYS A 121 14.54 -3.97 4.62
CA LYS A 121 14.74 -3.74 6.06
C LYS A 121 13.60 -4.28 6.92
N GLY A 122 12.42 -4.48 6.31
CA GLY A 122 11.25 -5.05 6.97
C GLY A 122 11.33 -6.57 7.17
N VAL A 123 12.24 -7.27 6.48
CA VAL A 123 12.46 -8.70 6.66
C VAL A 123 13.45 -8.90 7.79
N GLN A 124 12.97 -9.39 8.95
CA GLN A 124 13.79 -9.61 10.14
C GLN A 124 13.44 -10.95 10.78
N ALA A 125 14.45 -11.64 11.29
CA ALA A 125 14.23 -12.80 12.17
C ALA A 125 13.80 -12.28 13.55
N VAL A 126 12.63 -12.73 14.02
CA VAL A 126 12.14 -12.41 15.37
C VAL A 126 12.44 -13.60 16.27
N GLY A 127 13.31 -13.39 17.25
CA GLY A 127 13.66 -14.36 18.28
C GLY A 127 13.60 -13.72 19.68
N PRO A 128 13.79 -14.52 20.74
CA PRO A 128 13.65 -14.07 22.13
C PRO A 128 14.58 -12.91 22.52
N ALA A 129 15.69 -12.73 21.80
CA ALA A 129 16.68 -11.68 22.00
C ALA A 129 16.59 -10.54 20.96
N THR A 130 15.58 -10.53 20.07
CA THR A 130 15.38 -9.42 19.14
C THR A 130 15.08 -8.17 19.95
N PRO A 131 15.93 -7.13 19.87
CA PRO A 131 15.67 -5.88 20.59
C PRO A 131 14.31 -5.35 20.19
N ALA A 132 13.51 -4.86 21.15
CA ALA A 132 12.32 -4.10 20.84
C ALA A 132 12.70 -3.00 19.83
N VAL A 133 11.94 -2.87 18.74
CA VAL A 133 12.22 -1.91 17.66
C VAL A 133 12.58 -0.58 18.29
N ALA A 134 13.86 -0.21 18.23
CA ALA A 134 14.28 1.11 18.67
C ALA A 134 13.51 2.07 17.77
N ALA A 135 12.63 2.88 18.37
CA ALA A 135 12.02 4.01 17.67
C ALA A 135 13.18 4.75 17.02
N CYS A 136 13.31 4.63 15.70
CA CYS A 136 14.42 5.21 14.98
C CYS A 136 14.36 6.70 15.28
N ALA A 137 15.34 7.20 16.03
CA ALA A 137 15.45 8.61 16.34
C ALA A 137 15.41 9.37 15.01
N VAL A 138 14.40 10.22 14.88
CA VAL A 138 14.21 11.12 13.74
C VAL A 138 15.40 12.08 13.75
N ALA A 139 16.46 11.74 13.00
CA ALA A 139 17.48 12.70 12.63
C ALA A 139 16.99 13.43 11.37
N ASN A 140 16.66 14.71 11.56
CA ASN A 140 16.09 15.71 10.64
C ASN A 140 14.55 15.82 10.64
N THR A 141 14.08 16.85 11.34
CA THR A 141 12.69 17.19 11.67
C THR A 141 11.96 18.02 10.60
N ASP A 142 12.31 17.92 9.31
CA ASP A 142 11.67 18.77 8.29
C ASP A 142 10.87 18.04 7.19
N ASP A 143 10.69 16.71 7.25
CA ASP A 143 10.04 15.99 6.12
C ASP A 143 9.05 14.88 6.49
N CYS A 144 8.36 15.01 7.63
CA CYS A 144 7.22 14.14 7.95
C CYS A 144 6.09 14.94 8.60
N LEU A 145 4.98 15.07 7.88
CA LEU A 145 3.69 15.40 8.48
C LEU A 145 3.35 14.38 9.57
N PRO A 146 2.80 14.80 10.71
CA PRO A 146 2.63 13.94 11.85
C PRO A 146 1.59 12.86 11.55
N VAL A 147 2.02 11.60 11.50
CA VAL A 147 1.12 10.47 11.76
C VAL A 147 0.70 10.58 13.21
N ALA A 148 -0.60 10.75 13.45
CA ALA A 148 -1.15 10.77 14.80
C ALA A 148 -0.76 9.49 15.54
N SER A 149 -0.28 9.65 16.78
CA SER A 149 0.14 8.56 17.62
C SER A 149 -1.01 7.57 17.89
N PRO A 150 -0.74 6.26 17.97
CA PRO A 150 -1.76 5.20 18.13
C PRO A 150 -2.70 5.41 19.33
N GLU A 151 -2.23 6.12 20.36
CA GLU A 151 -2.97 6.38 21.59
C GLU A 151 -4.19 7.30 21.40
N LYS A 152 -4.20 8.17 20.37
CA LYS A 152 -5.33 9.08 20.11
C LYS A 152 -6.49 8.40 19.37
N VAL A 153 -6.20 7.46 18.47
CA VAL A 153 -7.22 6.76 17.66
C VAL A 153 -8.14 5.88 18.51
N LEU A 154 -7.59 5.29 19.58
CA LEU A 154 -8.37 4.46 20.50
C LEU A 154 -9.31 5.30 21.39
N ALA A 155 -8.90 6.51 21.77
CA ALA A 155 -9.71 7.41 22.58
C ALA A 155 -10.92 7.98 21.83
N GLU A 156 -10.81 8.22 20.51
CA GLU A 156 -11.90 8.76 19.69
C GLU A 156 -12.98 7.70 19.37
N SER A 157 -12.57 6.44 19.20
CA SER A 157 -13.49 5.32 18.95
C SER A 157 -14.36 4.98 20.18
N CYS A 158 -13.81 5.14 21.39
CA CYS A 158 -14.58 4.97 22.64
C CYS A 158 -15.60 6.08 22.88
N LYS A 159 -15.37 7.28 22.35
CA LYS A 159 -16.27 8.44 22.52
C LYS A 159 -17.43 8.43 21.52
N ALA A 160 -17.23 7.88 20.32
CA ALA A 160 -18.28 7.72 19.32
C ALA A 160 -19.32 6.63 19.69
N ALA A 161 -18.91 5.60 20.44
CA ALA A 161 -19.80 4.51 20.86
C ALA A 161 -20.78 4.89 21.99
N SER A 162 -20.55 6.00 22.70
CA SER A 162 -21.41 6.46 23.80
C SER A 162 -22.56 7.39 23.38
N ASP A 163 -22.56 7.91 22.15
CA ASP A 163 -23.53 8.93 21.71
C ASP A 163 -24.73 8.38 20.89
N THR A 164 -24.73 7.11 20.50
CA THR A 164 -25.94 6.45 19.97
C THR A 164 -26.79 5.90 21.11
N GLY A 165 -27.36 6.82 21.89
CA GLY A 165 -28.36 6.56 22.91
C GLY A 165 -29.64 6.00 22.29
N CYS A 166 -30.03 4.83 22.80
CA CYS A 166 -31.31 4.17 22.57
C CYS A 166 -32.47 5.08 23.02
N SER A 167 -33.33 5.51 22.09
CA SER A 167 -34.64 6.09 22.41
C SER A 167 -35.74 5.33 21.66
N GLY A 168 -36.09 4.15 22.17
CA GLY A 168 -37.33 3.45 21.84
C GLY A 168 -38.40 3.81 22.87
N THR A 169 -39.28 4.75 22.54
CA THR A 169 -40.46 5.08 23.34
C THR A 169 -41.58 4.09 23.07
N ALA A 170 -42.13 3.55 24.16
CA ALA A 170 -43.36 2.78 24.20
C ALA A 170 -44.55 3.61 23.71
N SER A 171 -45.38 3.02 22.84
CA SER A 171 -46.85 3.01 22.98
C SER A 171 -47.48 2.00 22.04
#